data_AF-A0A410NVN4-F1
#
_entry.id   AF-A0A410NVN4-F1
#
_cell.length_a   1.000
_cell.length_b   1.000
_cell.length_c   1.000
_cell.angle_alpha   90.00
_cell.angle_beta   90.00
_cell.angle_gamma   90.00
#
_symmetry.space_group_name_H-M   'P 1'
#
loop_
_entity.id
_entity.type
_entity.pdbx_description
1 polymer ?
#
loop_
_entity_poly.entity_id
_entity_poly.type
_entity_poly.pdbx_seq_one_letter_code
_entity_poly.pdbx_strand_id
1 'polypeptide(L)'
;MKNGIFQGLTAAVLSLTAAAAATAQDSEDWDLLVQPENELTVAYTQFDNGLLLAARCQRGVYQVMIGGLPAAPESKDFHKSNRILVIGIGDEEEAEQRFLLGDNPSVAFSELPAPLARQMREGGTMTIAAPGGGEGGRNLRYLVELPASNAAIDQSLTACGRPLVDPRDQQLDELKDDGLPVNLAWKRAPQPEYPQGRTYTAGFAVVTCLSQADGRVDDCVVETEFPVGGGFGAAAMRGTRKGRLENRGGGDGPIPARLIVYRVNYTMSDSEFSTGSRLRRGDE
;
A
#
# COMPACT_ATOMS: atom_id res chain seq x y z
N MET A 1 1.25 -0.19 -50.71
CA MET A 1 0.21 0.78 -50.33
C MET A 1 0.36 1.02 -48.83
N LYS A 2 1.12 2.05 -48.49
CA LYS A 2 0.67 3.27 -47.75
C LYS A 2 0.26 2.98 -46.31
N ASN A 3 1.19 3.18 -45.36
CA ASN A 3 1.24 4.32 -44.41
C ASN A 3 0.60 3.87 -43.07
N GLY A 4 1.15 4.05 -41.88
CA GLY A 4 2.30 4.75 -41.35
C GLY A 4 2.10 4.87 -39.82
N ILE A 5 3.15 5.28 -39.11
CA ILE A 5 3.13 5.81 -37.73
C ILE A 5 3.09 4.75 -36.60
N PHE A 6 4.23 4.13 -36.33
CA PHE A 6 4.67 3.75 -34.98
C PHE A 6 6.12 4.22 -34.82
N GLN A 7 6.28 5.53 -34.65
CA GLN A 7 7.49 6.15 -34.11
C GLN A 7 7.04 7.08 -33.00
N GLY A 8 7.62 6.93 -31.81
CA GLY A 8 7.46 7.88 -30.71
C GLY A 8 7.16 7.23 -29.36
N LEU A 9 8.16 6.57 -28.76
CA LEU A 9 8.28 6.41 -27.30
C LEU A 9 9.72 6.01 -26.94
N THR A 10 10.67 6.75 -27.50
CA THR A 10 12.06 6.82 -27.07
C THR A 10 12.45 8.29 -27.21
N ALA A 11 13.14 8.82 -26.19
CA ALA A 11 13.60 10.20 -26.03
C ALA A 11 12.59 11.21 -25.45
N ALA A 12 12.52 11.26 -24.12
CA ALA A 12 12.29 12.51 -23.38
C ALA A 12 12.87 12.43 -21.95
N VAL A 13 14.09 11.90 -21.78
CA VAL A 13 14.87 12.06 -20.53
C VAL A 13 16.34 12.28 -20.89
N LEU A 14 16.64 13.37 -21.60
CA LEU A 14 18.00 13.87 -21.80
C LEU A 14 17.87 15.29 -22.33
N SER A 15 17.88 16.28 -21.43
CA SER A 15 18.37 17.66 -21.59
C SER A 15 17.69 18.60 -20.58
N LEU A 16 18.10 18.54 -19.31
CA LEU A 16 18.05 19.70 -18.42
C LEU A 16 19.47 20.01 -17.96
N THR A 17 20.28 20.57 -18.87
CA THR A 17 21.45 21.35 -18.49
C THR A 17 21.06 22.82 -18.46
N ALA A 18 20.25 23.17 -17.47
CA ALA A 18 20.22 24.54 -16.97
C ALA A 18 20.96 24.50 -15.64
N ALA A 19 22.05 25.26 -15.54
CA ALA A 19 22.73 25.53 -14.29
C ALA A 19 21.76 26.33 -13.39
N ALA A 20 20.86 25.63 -12.72
CA ALA A 20 20.31 26.12 -11.48
C ALA A 20 21.46 26.05 -10.48
N ALA A 21 21.87 27.20 -9.97
CA ALA A 21 22.65 27.24 -8.74
C ALA A 21 21.98 26.29 -7.75
N ALA A 22 22.76 25.37 -7.19
CA ALA A 22 22.32 24.53 -6.08
C ALA A 22 21.89 25.45 -4.94
N THR A 23 20.63 25.83 -4.91
CA THR A 23 19.95 26.04 -3.64
C THR A 23 20.01 24.67 -2.99
N ALA A 24 20.78 24.55 -1.92
CA ALA A 24 20.53 23.49 -0.95
C ALA A 24 19.01 23.48 -0.75
N GLN A 25 18.34 22.39 -1.11
CA GLN A 25 16.93 22.22 -0.77
C GLN A 25 16.90 22.32 0.75
N ASP A 26 16.31 23.40 1.27
CA ASP A 26 15.79 23.39 2.63
C ASP A 26 14.82 22.22 2.65
N SER A 27 15.23 21.10 3.26
CA SER A 27 14.46 19.87 3.35
C SER A 27 13.29 20.01 4.35
N GLU A 28 12.73 21.21 4.48
CA GLU A 28 11.67 21.52 5.43
C GLU A 28 10.29 21.08 4.91
N ASP A 29 10.13 20.93 3.59
CA ASP A 29 8.85 20.59 2.96
C ASP A 29 8.96 19.44 1.95
N TRP A 30 7.82 18.78 1.72
CA TRP A 30 7.63 17.83 0.62
C TRP A 30 7.50 18.59 -0.69
N ASP A 31 8.17 18.11 -1.75
CA ASP A 31 7.92 18.62 -3.10
C ASP A 31 6.51 18.22 -3.55
N LEU A 32 5.83 19.13 -4.26
CA LEU A 32 4.49 18.92 -4.76
C LEU A 32 4.44 19.05 -6.29
N LEU A 33 3.95 18.00 -6.96
CA LEU A 33 3.64 18.00 -8.38
C LEU A 33 2.14 17.84 -8.59
N VAL A 34 1.51 18.79 -9.28
CA VAL A 34 0.08 18.75 -9.67
C VAL A 34 -0.03 18.85 -11.18
N GLN A 35 -0.71 17.88 -11.79
CA GLN A 35 -0.98 17.79 -13.23
C GLN A 35 -2.47 17.49 -13.44
N PRO A 36 -3.33 18.53 -13.51
CA PRO A 36 -4.77 18.36 -13.66
C PRO A 36 -5.19 17.58 -14.90
N GLU A 37 -4.45 17.74 -16.01
CA GLU A 37 -4.69 17.04 -17.28
C GLU A 37 -4.56 15.51 -17.18
N ASN A 38 -3.79 15.04 -16.19
CA ASN A 38 -3.57 13.63 -15.91
C ASN A 38 -4.29 13.16 -14.64
N GLU A 39 -5.08 14.03 -14.01
CA GLU A 39 -5.68 13.84 -12.67
C GLU A 39 -4.63 13.35 -11.67
N LEU A 40 -3.45 13.97 -11.69
CA LEU A 40 -2.28 13.55 -10.92
C LEU A 40 -1.91 14.61 -9.87
N THR A 41 -1.74 14.16 -8.64
CA THR A 41 -1.16 14.94 -7.53
C THR A 41 -0.15 14.05 -6.81
N VAL A 42 1.09 14.51 -6.68
CA VAL A 42 2.18 13.76 -6.03
C VAL A 42 2.86 14.66 -5.01
N ALA A 43 2.89 14.22 -3.76
CA ALA A 43 3.84 14.69 -2.77
C ALA A 43 5.06 13.77 -2.80
N TYR A 44 6.27 14.29 -2.88
CA TYR A 44 7.47 13.46 -2.88
C TYR A 44 8.65 14.14 -2.20
N THR A 45 9.63 13.35 -1.82
CA THR A 45 10.93 13.83 -1.37
C THR A 45 12.01 12.81 -1.75
N GLN A 46 13.18 13.32 -2.15
CA GLN A 46 14.33 12.51 -2.50
C GLN A 46 15.47 12.78 -1.52
N PHE A 47 16.08 11.71 -1.03
CA PHE A 47 17.15 11.78 -0.05
C PHE A 47 18.51 11.54 -0.71
N ASP A 48 19.57 12.08 -0.10
CA ASP A 48 20.95 11.94 -0.57
C ASP A 48 21.44 10.49 -0.65
N ASN A 49 20.83 9.59 0.12
CA ASN A 49 21.09 8.15 0.08
C ASN A 49 20.41 7.43 -1.11
N GLY A 50 19.77 8.17 -2.01
CA GLY A 50 19.10 7.67 -3.21
C GLY A 50 17.66 7.19 -2.98
N LEU A 51 17.16 7.24 -1.74
CA LEU A 51 15.78 6.88 -1.43
C LEU A 51 14.81 7.94 -1.98
N LEU A 52 13.70 7.50 -2.54
CA LEU A 52 12.57 8.34 -2.95
C LEU A 52 11.34 7.92 -2.16
N LEU A 53 10.68 8.86 -1.49
CA LEU A 53 9.36 8.64 -0.91
C LEU A 53 8.35 9.46 -1.69
N ALA A 54 7.22 8.86 -2.06
CA ALA A 54 6.16 9.59 -2.74
C ALA A 54 4.75 9.08 -2.35
N ALA A 55 3.85 10.02 -2.11
CA ALA A 55 2.42 9.82 -1.95
C ALA A 55 1.69 10.41 -3.16
N ARG A 56 0.98 9.56 -3.91
CA ARG A 56 0.39 9.89 -5.20
C ARG A 56 -1.10 9.60 -5.21
N CYS A 57 -1.88 10.60 -5.62
CA CYS A 57 -3.20 10.39 -6.17
C CYS A 57 -3.15 10.46 -7.70
N GLN A 58 -3.63 9.43 -8.39
CA GLN A 58 -3.79 9.46 -9.84
C GLN A 58 -5.13 8.85 -10.24
N ARG A 59 -6.02 9.64 -10.85
CA ARG A 59 -7.36 9.18 -11.29
C ARG A 59 -8.14 8.45 -10.19
N GLY A 60 -8.11 9.01 -8.97
CA GLY A 60 -8.77 8.45 -7.79
C GLY A 60 -8.06 7.25 -7.14
N VAL A 61 -6.93 6.79 -7.68
CA VAL A 61 -6.12 5.71 -7.09
C VAL A 61 -5.02 6.34 -6.24
N TYR A 62 -5.06 6.06 -4.94
CA TYR A 62 -4.07 6.55 -3.99
C TYR A 62 -2.98 5.51 -3.75
N GLN A 63 -1.71 5.89 -3.84
CA GLN A 63 -0.56 5.00 -3.68
C GLN A 63 0.54 5.70 -2.90
N VAL A 64 1.22 4.96 -2.04
CA VAL A 64 2.50 5.38 -1.44
C VAL A 64 3.57 4.46 -1.97
N MET A 65 4.67 5.05 -2.45
CA MET A 65 5.79 4.33 -3.03
C MET A 65 7.12 4.71 -2.39
N ILE A 66 7.97 3.70 -2.29
CA ILE A 66 9.35 3.79 -1.80
C ILE A 66 10.26 3.33 -2.95
N GLY A 67 11.04 4.26 -3.49
CA GLY A 67 12.02 4.02 -4.55
C GLY A 67 13.46 4.06 -4.03
N GLY A 68 14.41 3.57 -4.84
CA GLY A 68 15.82 3.53 -4.45
C GLY A 68 16.19 2.35 -3.55
N LEU A 69 15.30 1.37 -3.41
CA LEU A 69 15.55 0.17 -2.62
C LEU A 69 16.45 -0.81 -3.40
N PRO A 70 17.12 -1.76 -2.71
CA PRO A 70 17.75 -2.89 -3.38
C PRO A 70 16.69 -3.67 -4.16
N ALA A 71 17.08 -4.13 -5.35
CA ALA A 71 16.21 -4.94 -6.19
C ALA A 71 15.74 -6.17 -5.39
N ALA A 72 14.43 -6.33 -5.27
CA ALA A 72 13.88 -7.55 -4.73
C ALA A 72 14.21 -8.74 -5.65
N PRO A 73 14.38 -9.96 -5.10
CA PRO A 73 14.57 -11.16 -5.92
C PRO A 73 13.42 -11.31 -6.93
N GLU A 74 13.74 -11.65 -8.17
CA GLU A 74 12.71 -11.93 -9.17
C GLU A 74 11.84 -13.11 -8.72
N SER A 75 10.53 -12.89 -8.66
CA SER A 75 9.55 -13.96 -8.51
C SER A 75 8.73 -14.09 -9.78
N LYS A 76 8.71 -15.30 -10.34
CA LYS A 76 7.77 -15.68 -11.42
C LYS A 76 6.37 -15.99 -10.89
N ASP A 77 6.23 -16.15 -9.57
CA ASP A 77 4.96 -16.35 -8.89
C ASP A 77 4.38 -14.99 -8.49
N PHE A 78 3.25 -14.64 -9.11
CA PHE A 78 2.53 -13.39 -8.88
C PHE A 78 2.13 -13.18 -7.41
N HIS A 79 1.81 -14.26 -6.69
CA HIS A 79 1.47 -14.17 -5.26
C HIS A 79 2.68 -13.82 -4.38
N LYS A 80 3.88 -14.01 -4.93
CA LYS A 80 5.16 -13.66 -4.31
C LYS A 80 5.78 -12.40 -4.91
N SER A 81 5.06 -11.66 -5.78
CA SER A 81 5.47 -10.34 -6.28
C SER A 81 5.26 -9.23 -5.25
N ASN A 82 5.66 -9.50 -4.01
CA ASN A 82 5.68 -8.56 -2.91
C ASN A 82 7.02 -8.64 -2.17
N ARG A 83 7.32 -7.61 -1.39
CA ARG A 83 8.44 -7.59 -0.44
C ARG A 83 7.92 -7.18 0.93
N ILE A 84 8.59 -7.66 1.97
CA ILE A 84 8.38 -7.16 3.32
C ILE A 84 9.37 -6.04 3.56
N LEU A 85 8.89 -4.92 4.10
CA LEU A 85 9.71 -3.86 4.67
C LEU A 85 9.35 -3.71 6.14
N VAL A 86 10.34 -3.44 6.97
CA VAL A 86 10.17 -3.05 8.37
C VAL A 86 10.19 -1.53 8.41
N ILE A 87 9.08 -0.91 8.81
CA ILE A 87 8.89 0.54 8.80
C ILE A 87 8.67 1.02 10.23
N GLY A 88 9.43 2.04 10.66
CA GLY A 88 9.14 2.83 11.87
C GLY A 88 9.13 4.31 11.53
N ILE A 89 8.27 5.09 12.17
CA ILE A 89 8.17 6.55 11.99
C ILE A 89 8.03 7.19 13.37
N GLY A 90 8.88 8.18 13.66
CA GLY A 90 8.91 8.85 14.96
C GLY A 90 9.17 7.88 16.11
N ASP A 91 8.28 7.90 17.11
CA ASP A 91 8.33 7.04 18.29
C ASP A 91 7.48 5.76 18.14
N GLU A 92 6.89 5.51 16.96
CA GLU A 92 6.11 4.29 16.71
C GLU A 92 7.00 3.04 16.65
N GLU A 93 6.48 1.89 17.11
CA GLU A 93 7.19 0.61 17.03
C GLU A 93 7.36 0.20 15.57
N GLU A 94 8.55 -0.30 15.21
CA GLU A 94 8.81 -0.80 13.86
C GLU A 94 7.87 -1.96 13.51
N ALA A 95 7.12 -1.81 12.42
CA ALA A 95 6.17 -2.80 11.95
C ALA A 95 6.61 -3.38 10.60
N GLU A 96 6.48 -4.71 10.48
CA GLU A 96 6.63 -5.41 9.21
C GLU A 96 5.37 -5.20 8.36
N GLN A 97 5.59 -4.71 7.15
CA GLN A 97 4.53 -4.32 6.21
C GLN A 97 4.78 -4.97 4.85
N ARG A 98 3.71 -5.43 4.21
CA ARG A 98 3.76 -5.95 2.84
C ARG A 98 3.67 -4.81 1.83
N PHE A 99 4.60 -4.82 0.88
CA PHE A 99 4.64 -3.92 -0.26
C PHE A 99 4.59 -4.69 -1.57
N LEU A 100 3.92 -4.13 -2.55
CA LEU A 100 3.89 -4.63 -3.91
C LEU A 100 5.15 -4.25 -4.64
N LEU A 101 5.62 -5.14 -5.50
CA LEU A 101 6.69 -4.82 -6.44
C LEU A 101 6.07 -4.28 -7.72
N GLY A 102 6.58 -3.15 -8.22
CA GLY A 102 6.30 -2.70 -9.58
C GLY A 102 7.19 -3.41 -10.60
N ASP A 103 7.09 -2.98 -11.86
CA ASP A 103 7.97 -3.46 -12.94
C ASP A 103 9.45 -3.20 -12.64
N ASN A 104 9.74 -2.13 -11.90
CA ASN A 104 11.06 -1.89 -11.32
C ASN A 104 11.12 -2.55 -9.92
N PRO A 105 11.97 -3.59 -9.71
CA PRO A 105 12.06 -4.31 -8.44
C PRO A 105 12.69 -3.47 -7.29
N SER A 106 13.21 -2.29 -7.62
CA SER A 106 13.70 -1.29 -6.64
C SER A 106 12.63 -0.29 -6.20
N VAL A 107 11.38 -0.44 -6.67
CA VAL A 107 10.24 0.38 -6.25
C VAL A 107 9.19 -0.51 -5.59
N ALA A 108 8.78 -0.10 -4.39
CA ALA A 108 7.81 -0.79 -3.56
C ALA A 108 6.57 0.07 -3.36
N PHE A 109 5.36 -0.50 -3.44
CA PHE A 109 4.10 0.22 -3.23
C PHE A 109 3.38 -0.33 -1.99
N SER A 110 2.96 0.53 -1.07
CA SER A 110 2.28 0.08 0.15
C SER A 110 0.93 -0.55 -0.17
N GLU A 111 0.58 -1.64 0.51
CA GLU A 111 -0.76 -2.23 0.48
C GLU A 111 -1.79 -1.42 1.29
N LEU A 112 -1.32 -0.57 2.21
CA LEU A 112 -2.11 0.35 3.03
C LEU A 112 -1.62 1.80 2.84
N PRO A 113 -1.85 2.39 1.65
CA PRO A 113 -1.22 3.66 1.27
C PRO A 113 -1.74 4.86 2.06
N ALA A 114 -3.04 4.91 2.37
CA ALA A 114 -3.61 6.05 3.12
C ALA A 114 -3.13 6.10 4.59
N PRO A 115 -3.14 4.98 5.35
CA PRO A 115 -2.53 4.95 6.69
C PRO A 115 -1.05 5.34 6.68
N LEU A 116 -0.25 4.76 5.77
CA LEU A 116 1.19 5.07 5.72
C LEU A 116 1.45 6.55 5.38
N ALA A 117 0.69 7.14 4.44
CA ALA A 117 0.82 8.55 4.14
C ALA A 117 0.47 9.44 5.35
N ARG A 118 -0.54 9.05 6.15
CA ARG A 118 -0.93 9.78 7.36
C ARG A 118 0.10 9.69 8.48
N GLN A 119 0.88 8.61 8.56
CA GLN A 119 2.06 8.55 9.43
C GLN A 119 3.18 9.44 8.88
N MET A 120 3.47 9.36 7.57
CA MET A 120 4.58 10.11 6.95
C MET A 120 4.42 11.63 7.05
N ARG A 121 3.18 12.15 7.05
CA ARG A 121 2.90 13.59 7.21
C ARG A 121 3.14 14.12 8.63
N GLU A 122 3.32 13.26 9.63
CA GLU A 122 3.64 13.70 10.99
C GLU A 122 5.11 14.17 11.09
N GLY A 123 5.94 13.80 10.11
CA GLY A 123 7.35 14.13 10.05
C GLY A 123 8.19 13.25 10.98
N GLY A 124 9.42 13.70 11.25
CA GLY A 124 10.35 13.02 12.15
C GLY A 124 11.13 11.89 11.49
N THR A 125 11.88 11.13 12.29
CA THR A 125 12.76 10.08 11.80
C THR A 125 11.95 8.88 11.29
N MET A 126 12.17 8.49 10.03
CA MET A 126 11.64 7.25 9.46
C MET A 126 12.77 6.23 9.28
N THR A 127 12.55 5.03 9.78
CA THR A 127 13.39 3.87 9.53
C THR A 127 12.74 2.94 8.51
N ILE A 128 13.54 2.47 7.56
CA ILE A 128 13.11 1.49 6.55
C ILE A 128 14.15 0.39 6.52
N ALA A 129 13.78 -0.80 6.97
CA ALA A 129 14.62 -1.98 6.84
C ALA A 129 14.10 -2.87 5.70
N ALA A 130 14.97 -3.17 4.74
CA ALA A 130 14.77 -4.16 3.69
C ALA A 130 15.50 -5.45 4.10
N PRO A 131 14.78 -6.49 4.57
CA PRO A 131 15.38 -7.76 4.93
C PRO A 131 16.11 -8.38 3.74
N GLY A 132 17.32 -8.88 3.97
CA GLY A 132 18.15 -9.48 2.92
C GLY A 132 18.59 -8.53 1.78
N GLY A 133 18.33 -7.22 1.90
CA GLY A 133 18.62 -6.25 0.84
C GLY A 133 20.09 -5.78 0.75
N GLY A 134 20.91 -6.10 1.74
CA GLY A 134 22.32 -5.72 1.80
C GLY A 134 23.27 -6.82 1.32
N GLU A 135 24.55 -6.48 1.18
CA GLU A 135 25.59 -7.45 0.80
C GLU A 135 25.62 -8.67 1.72
N GLY A 136 25.75 -9.85 1.10
CA GLY A 136 25.76 -11.13 1.81
C GLY A 136 24.41 -11.52 2.41
N GLY A 137 23.30 -10.92 1.95
CA GLY A 137 21.96 -11.20 2.48
C GLY A 137 21.69 -10.55 3.85
N ARG A 138 22.49 -9.55 4.24
CA ARG A 138 22.23 -8.76 5.45
C ARG A 138 21.02 -7.86 5.26
N ASN A 139 20.36 -7.50 6.34
CA ASN A 139 19.31 -6.48 6.30
C ASN A 139 19.94 -5.12 5.98
N LEU A 140 19.37 -4.41 5.00
CA LEU A 140 19.75 -3.02 4.71
C LEU A 140 18.77 -2.09 5.40
N ARG A 141 19.26 -1.10 6.13
CA ARG A 141 18.45 -0.13 6.87
C ARG A 141 18.74 1.28 6.37
N TYR A 142 17.68 2.00 6.07
CA TYR A 142 17.68 3.43 5.80
C TYR A 142 17.15 4.15 7.05
N LEU A 143 17.75 5.30 7.35
CA LEU A 143 17.29 6.26 8.33
C LEU A 143 17.21 7.60 7.61
N VAL A 144 16.03 8.19 7.57
CA VAL A 144 15.76 9.45 6.88
C VAL A 144 14.91 10.36 7.76
N GLU A 145 15.11 11.67 7.65
CA GLU A 145 14.27 12.65 8.34
C GLU A 145 13.16 13.10 7.41
N LEU A 146 11.91 12.81 7.76
CA LEU A 146 10.76 13.23 6.96
C LEU A 146 10.55 14.75 7.10
N PRO A 147 10.17 15.45 6.01
CA PRO A 147 9.84 16.86 6.08
C PRO A 147 8.73 17.12 7.11
N ALA A 148 8.88 18.20 7.88
CA ALA A 148 7.97 18.54 8.98
C ALA A 148 6.63 19.11 8.49
N SER A 149 6.60 19.71 7.30
CA SER A 149 5.36 20.17 6.68
C SER A 149 4.55 19.00 6.16
N ASN A 150 3.23 19.06 6.33
CA ASN A 150 2.29 18.05 5.83
C ASN A 150 1.55 18.47 4.55
N ALA A 151 1.67 19.73 4.14
CA ALA A 151 0.78 20.34 3.15
C ALA A 151 0.68 19.56 1.83
N ALA A 152 1.80 19.06 1.30
CA ALA A 152 1.79 18.31 0.05
C ALA A 152 1.09 16.94 0.21
N ILE A 153 1.36 16.21 1.29
CA ILE A 153 0.70 14.93 1.56
C ILE A 153 -0.80 15.14 1.74
N ASP A 154 -1.22 16.18 2.47
CA ASP A 154 -2.63 16.55 2.65
C ASP A 154 -3.33 16.76 1.32
N GLN A 155 -2.66 17.46 0.41
CA GLN A 155 -3.18 17.72 -0.91
C GLN A 155 -3.32 16.42 -1.72
N SER A 156 -2.35 15.51 -1.62
CA SER A 156 -2.42 14.20 -2.29
C SER A 156 -3.55 13.32 -1.74
N LEU A 157 -3.75 13.28 -0.41
CA LEU A 157 -4.85 12.56 0.25
C LEU A 157 -6.20 13.13 -0.20
N THR A 158 -6.34 14.45 -0.12
CA THR A 158 -7.57 15.18 -0.48
C THR A 158 -7.93 14.99 -1.94
N ALA A 159 -6.95 15.00 -2.85
CA ALA A 159 -7.16 14.76 -4.28
C ALA A 159 -7.83 13.40 -4.57
N CYS A 160 -7.61 12.40 -3.72
CA CYS A 160 -8.21 11.07 -3.82
C CYS A 160 -9.39 10.86 -2.85
N GLY A 161 -9.87 11.92 -2.19
CA GLY A 161 -10.96 11.84 -1.23
C GLY A 161 -10.63 11.01 0.02
N ARG A 162 -9.34 10.82 0.34
CA ARG A 162 -8.91 10.12 1.55
C ARG A 162 -8.94 11.09 2.73
N PRO A 163 -9.50 10.69 3.88
CA PRO A 163 -9.55 11.57 5.05
C PRO A 163 -8.14 11.83 5.57
N LEU A 164 -7.90 13.06 6.04
CA LEU A 164 -6.64 13.46 6.66
C LEU A 164 -6.44 12.84 8.05
N VAL A 165 -7.56 12.54 8.73
CA VAL A 165 -7.61 11.83 10.02
C VAL A 165 -8.63 10.72 9.86
N ASP A 166 -8.21 9.47 10.04
CA ASP A 166 -9.09 8.29 9.99
C ASP A 166 -9.05 7.57 11.35
N PRO A 167 -10.18 7.46 12.07
CA PRO A 167 -10.21 6.72 13.34
C PRO A 167 -9.87 5.22 13.18
N ARG A 168 -9.84 4.70 11.95
CA ARG A 168 -9.38 3.34 11.66
C ARG A 168 -7.88 3.17 11.89
N ASP A 169 -7.06 4.21 11.75
CA ASP A 169 -5.61 4.08 11.84
C ASP A 169 -5.18 3.57 13.22
N GLN A 170 -5.74 4.13 14.29
CA GLN A 170 -5.48 3.68 15.66
C GLN A 170 -5.79 2.19 15.87
N GLN A 171 -6.77 1.64 15.15
CA GLN A 171 -7.14 0.23 15.29
C GLN A 171 -6.27 -0.69 14.43
N LEU A 172 -5.61 -0.19 13.38
CA LEU A 172 -4.74 -1.00 12.52
C LEU A 172 -3.56 -1.59 13.31
N ASP A 173 -3.05 -0.83 14.29
CA ASP A 173 -1.92 -1.23 15.11
C ASP A 173 -2.28 -2.30 16.16
N GLU A 174 -3.57 -2.46 16.45
CA GLU A 174 -4.09 -3.49 17.33
C GLU A 174 -4.32 -4.84 16.61
N LEU A 175 -4.23 -4.87 15.27
CA LEU A 175 -4.51 -6.08 14.48
C LEU A 175 -3.32 -7.04 14.48
N LYS A 176 -3.66 -8.34 14.46
CA LYS A 176 -2.69 -9.41 14.26
C LYS A 176 -2.38 -9.61 12.77
N ASP A 177 -1.47 -10.54 12.51
CA ASP A 177 -1.04 -10.93 11.16
C ASP A 177 -2.18 -11.44 10.29
N ASP A 178 -3.22 -12.04 10.88
CA ASP A 178 -4.41 -12.46 10.14
C ASP A 178 -5.32 -11.28 9.74
N GLY A 179 -4.95 -10.06 10.15
CA GLY A 179 -5.71 -8.83 9.95
C GLY A 179 -7.01 -8.80 10.77
N LEU A 180 -7.13 -9.67 11.78
CA LEU A 180 -8.26 -9.69 12.70
C LEU A 180 -7.81 -9.28 14.12
N PRO A 181 -8.73 -8.70 14.91
CA PRO A 181 -8.53 -8.59 16.35
C PRO A 181 -8.29 -9.96 16.99
N VAL A 182 -7.49 -9.97 18.06
CA VAL A 182 -7.11 -11.17 18.84
C VAL A 182 -8.28 -12.10 19.15
N ASN A 183 -9.46 -11.56 19.42
CA ASN A 183 -10.65 -12.29 19.86
C ASN A 183 -11.61 -12.69 18.71
N LEU A 184 -11.27 -12.45 17.44
CA LEU A 184 -12.16 -12.75 16.32
C LEU A 184 -11.55 -13.80 15.37
N ALA A 185 -12.44 -14.51 14.69
CA ALA A 185 -12.11 -15.45 13.62
C ALA A 185 -13.19 -15.42 12.53
N TRP A 186 -12.85 -15.84 11.31
CA TRP A 186 -13.84 -16.04 10.26
C TRP A 186 -14.62 -17.35 10.48
N LYS A 187 -15.88 -17.25 10.86
CA LYS A 187 -16.84 -18.37 10.78
C LYS A 187 -17.08 -18.78 9.32
N ARG A 188 -17.13 -17.78 8.45
CA ARG A 188 -17.20 -17.94 6.99
C ARG A 188 -16.38 -16.82 6.37
N ALA A 189 -15.29 -17.17 5.69
CA ALA A 189 -14.51 -16.18 4.96
C ALA A 189 -15.32 -15.52 3.85
N PRO A 190 -14.99 -14.28 3.43
CA PRO A 190 -15.48 -13.69 2.19
C PRO A 190 -15.34 -14.67 1.01
N GLN A 191 -16.31 -14.69 0.11
CA GLN A 191 -16.29 -15.54 -1.10
C GLN A 191 -16.32 -14.66 -2.35
N PRO A 192 -15.20 -14.03 -2.70
CA PRO A 192 -15.08 -13.19 -3.88
C PRO A 192 -15.00 -14.04 -5.15
N GLU A 193 -15.52 -13.51 -6.24
CA GLU A 193 -15.51 -14.15 -7.56
C GLU A 193 -14.57 -13.39 -8.49
N TYR A 194 -13.87 -14.09 -9.38
CA TYR A 194 -12.96 -13.47 -10.34
C TYR A 194 -13.70 -12.41 -11.18
N PRO A 195 -13.15 -11.19 -11.37
CA PRO A 195 -13.82 -10.15 -12.14
C PRO A 195 -13.98 -10.54 -13.62
N GLN A 196 -15.22 -10.49 -14.12
CA GLN A 196 -15.52 -10.80 -15.52
C GLN A 196 -14.99 -9.73 -16.50
N GLY A 197 -14.73 -10.13 -17.75
CA GLY A 197 -14.33 -9.21 -18.82
C GLY A 197 -12.92 -8.65 -18.69
N ARG A 198 -12.06 -9.30 -17.90
CA ARG A 198 -10.67 -8.90 -17.67
C ARG A 198 -9.70 -9.88 -18.31
N THR A 199 -8.54 -9.36 -18.70
CA THR A 199 -7.46 -10.12 -19.37
C THR A 199 -6.35 -10.53 -18.41
N TYR A 200 -6.41 -10.09 -17.14
CA TYR A 200 -5.44 -10.48 -16.13
C TYR A 200 -5.64 -11.96 -15.79
N THR A 201 -4.55 -12.65 -15.45
CA THR A 201 -4.57 -14.06 -15.03
C THR A 201 -4.53 -14.21 -13.51
N ALA A 202 -4.06 -13.18 -12.82
CA ALA A 202 -4.01 -13.07 -11.38
C ALA A 202 -4.16 -11.62 -10.92
N GLY A 203 -4.53 -11.44 -9.65
CA GLY A 203 -4.72 -10.14 -9.03
C GLY A 203 -4.88 -10.27 -7.52
N PHE A 204 -4.90 -9.15 -6.81
CA PHE A 204 -5.37 -9.13 -5.43
C PHE A 204 -6.04 -7.79 -5.10
N ALA A 205 -6.76 -7.78 -3.97
CA ALA A 205 -7.22 -6.55 -3.34
C ALA A 205 -7.03 -6.63 -1.82
N VAL A 206 -6.74 -5.50 -1.20
CA VAL A 206 -6.68 -5.32 0.25
C VAL A 206 -7.87 -4.46 0.65
N VAL A 207 -8.62 -4.96 1.63
CA VAL A 207 -9.87 -4.36 2.08
C VAL A 207 -9.83 -4.20 3.59
N THR A 208 -10.22 -3.02 4.06
CA THR A 208 -10.55 -2.75 5.46
C THR A 208 -12.06 -2.78 5.63
N CYS A 209 -12.56 -3.25 6.78
CA CYS A 209 -13.99 -3.22 7.13
C CYS A 209 -14.18 -3.04 8.64
N LEU A 210 -15.39 -2.70 9.07
CA LEU A 210 -15.79 -2.77 10.47
C LEU A 210 -16.62 -4.04 10.72
N SER A 211 -16.35 -4.74 11.82
CA SER A 211 -17.18 -5.85 12.29
C SER A 211 -18.49 -5.36 12.90
N GLN A 212 -19.54 -6.18 12.78
CA GLN A 212 -20.88 -5.92 13.31
C GLN A 212 -21.27 -6.94 14.38
N ALA A 213 -22.19 -6.56 15.26
CA ALA A 213 -22.60 -7.39 16.41
C ALA A 213 -23.13 -8.78 16.02
N ASP A 214 -23.70 -8.92 14.83
CA ASP A 214 -24.22 -10.17 14.26
C ASP A 214 -23.16 -10.98 13.47
N GLY A 215 -21.89 -10.55 13.52
CA GLY A 215 -20.77 -11.14 12.81
C GLY A 215 -20.69 -10.77 11.33
N ARG A 216 -21.57 -9.90 10.82
CA ARG A 216 -21.34 -9.30 9.49
C ARG A 216 -20.18 -8.30 9.55
N VAL A 217 -19.81 -7.81 8.38
CA VAL A 217 -18.89 -6.68 8.24
C VAL A 217 -19.53 -5.63 7.34
N ASP A 218 -19.25 -4.36 7.63
CA ASP A 218 -19.73 -3.21 6.87
C ASP A 218 -18.64 -2.13 6.78
N ASP A 219 -19.02 -0.96 6.25
CA ASP A 219 -18.14 0.20 6.12
C ASP A 219 -16.78 -0.14 5.50
N CYS A 220 -16.83 -0.99 4.47
CA CYS A 220 -15.64 -1.54 3.87
C CYS A 220 -15.03 -0.58 2.85
N VAL A 221 -13.71 -0.50 2.85
CA VAL A 221 -12.91 0.33 1.93
C VAL A 221 -11.88 -0.52 1.23
N VAL A 222 -11.76 -0.33 -0.09
CA VAL A 222 -10.65 -0.90 -0.86
C VAL A 222 -9.44 0.02 -0.63
N GLU A 223 -8.43 -0.52 0.03
CA GLU A 223 -7.17 0.20 0.27
C GLU A 223 -6.31 0.16 -0.98
N THR A 224 -6.12 -1.04 -1.52
CA THR A 224 -5.29 -1.28 -2.69
C THR A 224 -5.88 -2.39 -3.55
N GLU A 225 -5.73 -2.27 -4.87
CA GLU A 225 -5.89 -3.40 -5.79
C GLU A 225 -4.72 -3.46 -6.76
N PHE A 226 -4.41 -4.67 -7.23
CA PHE A 226 -3.42 -4.87 -8.27
C PHE A 226 -3.82 -6.03 -9.19
N PRO A 227 -3.66 -5.88 -10.52
CA PRO A 227 -3.39 -4.64 -11.23
C PRO A 227 -4.43 -3.53 -10.99
N VAL A 228 -3.97 -2.28 -11.01
CA VAL A 228 -4.83 -1.10 -10.85
C VAL A 228 -5.85 -1.06 -11.97
N GLY A 229 -7.13 -0.85 -11.64
CA GLY A 229 -8.23 -0.87 -12.61
C GLY A 229 -8.65 -2.28 -13.04
N GLY A 230 -8.07 -3.32 -12.44
CA GLY A 230 -8.42 -4.73 -12.70
C GLY A 230 -9.81 -5.11 -12.18
N GLY A 231 -10.40 -4.31 -11.28
CA GLY A 231 -11.72 -4.57 -10.71
C GLY A 231 -11.72 -5.63 -9.60
N PHE A 232 -10.54 -5.95 -9.06
CA PHE A 232 -10.35 -6.89 -7.97
C PHE A 232 -10.88 -6.34 -6.65
N GLY A 233 -10.77 -5.02 -6.42
CA GLY A 233 -11.37 -4.35 -5.27
C GLY A 233 -12.88 -4.45 -5.29
N ALA A 234 -13.50 -4.14 -6.44
CA ALA A 234 -14.96 -4.27 -6.61
C ALA A 234 -15.43 -5.72 -6.45
N ALA A 235 -14.65 -6.69 -6.93
CA ALA A 235 -14.91 -8.11 -6.71
C ALA A 235 -14.82 -8.51 -5.23
N ALA A 236 -13.81 -8.01 -4.52
CA ALA A 236 -13.60 -8.29 -3.10
C ALA A 236 -14.81 -7.80 -2.29
N MET A 237 -15.23 -6.56 -2.54
CA MET A 237 -16.40 -5.94 -1.90
C MET A 237 -17.71 -6.70 -2.12
N ARG A 238 -17.91 -7.34 -3.29
CA ARG A 238 -19.08 -8.21 -3.52
C ARG A 238 -18.99 -9.48 -2.67
N GLY A 239 -17.81 -10.09 -2.61
CA GLY A 239 -17.54 -11.29 -1.81
C GLY A 239 -17.70 -11.08 -0.30
N THR A 240 -17.38 -9.88 0.17
CA THR A 240 -17.49 -9.46 1.59
C THR A 240 -18.86 -9.71 2.18
N ARG A 241 -19.94 -9.52 1.40
CA ARG A 241 -21.33 -9.68 1.87
C ARG A 241 -21.63 -11.07 2.42
N LYS A 242 -20.88 -12.08 1.97
CA LYS A 242 -20.99 -13.48 2.39
C LYS A 242 -20.15 -13.78 3.64
N GLY A 243 -19.18 -12.93 3.98
CA GLY A 243 -18.29 -13.10 5.13
C GLY A 243 -19.02 -13.03 6.47
N ARG A 244 -18.65 -13.88 7.42
CA ARG A 244 -19.16 -13.91 8.79
C ARG A 244 -18.02 -14.15 9.76
N LEU A 245 -17.94 -13.30 10.78
CA LEU A 245 -17.04 -13.41 11.92
C LEU A 245 -17.71 -14.17 13.07
N GLU A 246 -16.89 -14.69 13.97
CA GLU A 246 -17.26 -15.24 15.27
C GLU A 246 -16.22 -14.89 16.33
N ASN A 247 -16.58 -15.01 17.61
CA ASN A 247 -15.61 -14.90 18.69
C ASN A 247 -14.69 -16.12 18.70
N ARG A 248 -13.39 -15.90 18.79
CA ARG A 248 -12.38 -16.94 18.95
C ARG A 248 -12.65 -17.66 20.29
N GLY A 249 -13.15 -18.89 20.22
CA GLY A 249 -13.62 -19.68 21.38
C GLY A 249 -15.11 -20.05 21.36
N GLY A 250 -15.86 -19.66 20.32
CA GLY A 250 -17.23 -20.15 20.08
C GLY A 250 -18.30 -19.54 20.98
N GLY A 251 -18.04 -18.39 21.60
CA GLY A 251 -19.03 -17.68 22.41
C GLY A 251 -20.09 -16.99 21.53
N ASP A 252 -21.37 -17.18 21.89
CA ASP A 252 -22.54 -16.58 21.21
C ASP A 252 -22.77 -15.09 21.57
N GLY A 253 -21.80 -14.46 22.25
CA GLY A 253 -21.85 -13.04 22.59
C GLY A 253 -21.74 -12.12 21.37
N PRO A 254 -22.24 -10.88 21.46
CA PRO A 254 -22.16 -9.93 20.36
C PRO A 254 -20.69 -9.63 20.01
N ILE A 255 -20.40 -9.51 18.71
CA ILE A 255 -19.07 -9.11 18.25
C ILE A 255 -18.89 -7.59 18.42
N PRO A 256 -17.80 -7.13 19.04
CA PRO A 256 -17.52 -5.70 19.14
C PRO A 256 -17.27 -5.11 17.75
N ALA A 257 -17.64 -3.84 17.55
CA ALA A 257 -17.28 -3.10 16.35
C ALA A 257 -15.78 -2.81 16.36
N ARG A 258 -15.05 -3.45 15.45
CA ARG A 258 -13.60 -3.38 15.33
C ARG A 258 -13.21 -3.36 13.87
N LEU A 259 -12.13 -2.67 13.57
CA LEU A 259 -11.49 -2.75 12.27
C LEU A 259 -11.02 -4.19 12.02
N ILE A 260 -11.15 -4.60 10.77
CA ILE A 260 -10.49 -5.77 10.22
C ILE A 260 -9.81 -5.38 8.92
N VAL A 261 -8.74 -6.08 8.57
CA VAL A 261 -8.04 -5.99 7.29
C VAL A 261 -7.98 -7.40 6.71
N TYR A 262 -8.23 -7.55 5.42
CA TYR A 262 -7.95 -8.83 4.76
C TYR A 262 -7.54 -8.61 3.31
N ARG A 263 -6.78 -9.59 2.82
CA ARG A 263 -6.30 -9.64 1.45
C ARG A 263 -7.06 -10.73 0.68
N VAL A 264 -7.41 -10.45 -0.56
CA VAL A 264 -8.02 -11.44 -1.45
C VAL A 264 -7.09 -11.65 -2.61
N ASN A 265 -6.59 -12.87 -2.81
CA ASN A 265 -5.90 -13.22 -4.04
C ASN A 265 -6.87 -13.83 -5.05
N TYR A 266 -6.61 -13.54 -6.32
CA TYR A 266 -7.35 -14.07 -7.45
C TYR A 266 -6.38 -14.78 -8.37
N THR A 267 -6.73 -16.00 -8.77
CA THR A 267 -6.18 -16.64 -9.98
C THR A 267 -7.33 -17.10 -10.85
N MET A 268 -7.10 -17.20 -12.16
CA MET A 268 -8.09 -17.75 -13.09
C MET A 268 -8.43 -19.22 -12.81
N SER A 269 -7.53 -19.98 -12.20
CA SER A 269 -7.72 -21.41 -11.91
C SER A 269 -8.35 -21.67 -10.55
N ASP A 270 -8.17 -20.79 -9.56
CA ASP A 270 -8.75 -20.84 -8.21
C ASP A 270 -8.58 -19.49 -7.47
N SER A 271 -9.62 -18.97 -6.80
CA SER A 271 -9.48 -17.80 -5.93
C SER A 271 -9.07 -18.23 -4.52
N GLU A 272 -7.80 -18.04 -4.15
CA GLU A 272 -7.32 -18.29 -2.78
C GLU A 272 -7.49 -17.06 -1.89
N PHE A 273 -8.27 -17.21 -0.81
CA PHE A 273 -8.36 -16.23 0.26
C PHE A 273 -7.09 -16.30 1.13
N SER A 274 -6.46 -15.15 1.44
CA SER A 274 -5.26 -15.09 2.30
C SER A 274 -5.44 -13.97 3.33
N THR A 275 -5.37 -14.31 4.61
CA THR A 275 -5.52 -13.35 5.70
C THR A 275 -4.29 -12.45 5.83
N GLY A 276 -4.50 -11.14 6.01
CA GLY A 276 -3.46 -10.19 6.43
C GLY A 276 -2.61 -9.47 5.37
N SER A 277 -2.33 -8.18 5.61
CA SER A 277 -1.30 -7.38 4.91
C SER A 277 -0.11 -7.02 5.82
N ARG A 278 -0.21 -7.25 7.13
CA ARG A 278 0.89 -7.15 8.10
C ARG A 278 1.30 -8.57 8.50
N LEU A 279 2.59 -8.80 8.66
CA LEU A 279 3.15 -10.01 9.24
C LEU A 279 3.98 -9.50 10.41
N ARG A 280 3.65 -9.73 11.68
CA ARG A 280 4.59 -9.44 12.75
C ARG A 280 5.59 -10.59 12.79
N ARG A 281 6.85 -10.27 13.08
CA ARG A 281 7.87 -11.26 13.40
C ARG A 281 7.33 -12.19 14.49
N GLY A 282 7.17 -13.47 14.17
CA GLY A 282 7.03 -14.48 15.19
C GLY A 282 8.27 -14.41 16.07
N ASP A 283 8.07 -14.27 17.38
CA ASP A 283 9.15 -14.49 18.34
C ASP A 283 9.58 -15.97 18.23
N GLU A 284 10.67 -16.21 17.49
CA GLU A 284 11.61 -17.31 17.69
C GLU A 284 13.05 -16.76 17.64
#